data_AF-A0AAD8Y2H9-F1
#
_entry.id   AF-A0AAD8Y2H9-F1
#
_cell.length_a   1.000
_cell.length_b   1.000
_cell.length_c   1.000
_cell.angle_alpha   90.00
_cell.angle_beta   90.00
_cell.angle_gamma   90.00
#
_symmetry.space_group_name_H-M   'P 1'
#
loop_
_entity.id
_entity.type
_entity.pdbx_description
1 polymer ?
#
loop_
_entity_poly.entity_id
_entity_poly.type
_entity_poly.pdbx_seq_one_letter_code
_entity_poly.pdbx_strand_id
1 'polypeptide(L)'
;MNSCSSFSFFLVLLLIITITFAKLSEAACKGPGTYDHWIFFTTPLIAPNGSATDFASALPGTRWPYSGNFYDAPDATAAKALGYDTDLCTYLSADAPQMWQCTGTYIDSFGCSGYLTFSGFFNISAASGVFTVLGGTGDFVGAAGHITDVAKDEGWFLRTLVWKQVDSTAVATSTSTSVATVVTLSAIATWLI
;
A
#
# COMPACT_ATOMS: atom_id res chain seq x y z
N MET A 1 -28.97 31.14 48.15
CA MET A 1 -28.67 29.85 47.49
C MET A 1 -29.22 29.92 46.08
N ASN A 2 -28.38 30.12 45.05
CA ASN A 2 -28.71 29.94 43.61
C ASN A 2 -27.44 30.18 42.76
N SER A 3 -26.42 29.33 42.87
CA SER A 3 -25.22 29.42 42.02
C SER A 3 -24.75 28.06 41.46
N CYS A 4 -25.64 27.07 41.40
CA CYS A 4 -25.25 25.70 41.00
C CYS A 4 -25.60 25.32 39.55
N SER A 5 -26.30 26.15 38.76
CA SER A 5 -26.73 25.75 37.40
C SER A 5 -25.77 26.15 36.27
N SER A 6 -24.91 27.14 36.47
CA SER A 6 -24.00 27.68 35.44
C SER A 6 -22.70 26.88 35.29
N PHE A 7 -22.28 26.12 36.31
CA PHE A 7 -21.04 25.32 36.25
C PHE A 7 -21.19 24.05 35.41
N SER A 8 -22.41 23.47 35.39
CA SER A 8 -22.71 22.25 34.63
C SER A 8 -22.75 22.50 33.12
N PHE A 9 -23.22 23.69 32.70
CA PHE A 9 -23.31 24.05 31.28
C PHE A 9 -21.92 24.28 30.65
N PHE A 10 -21.00 24.89 31.40
CA PHE A 10 -19.62 25.09 30.95
C PHE A 10 -18.85 23.78 30.79
N LEU A 11 -19.06 22.81 31.70
CA LEU A 11 -18.41 21.51 31.61
C LEU A 11 -18.91 20.71 30.41
N VAL A 12 -20.23 20.75 30.14
CA VAL A 12 -20.84 20.07 28.98
C VAL A 12 -20.38 20.72 27.68
N LEU A 13 -20.31 22.06 27.60
CA LEU A 13 -19.83 22.76 26.40
C LEU A 13 -18.34 22.47 26.15
N LEU A 14 -17.50 22.45 27.19
CA LEU A 14 -16.07 22.13 27.06
C LEU A 14 -15.85 20.66 26.64
N LEU A 15 -16.69 19.73 27.14
CA LEU A 15 -16.68 18.31 26.77
C LEU A 15 -17.15 18.11 25.32
N ILE A 16 -18.21 18.81 24.89
CA ILE A 16 -18.67 18.78 23.49
C ILE A 16 -17.59 19.35 22.57
N ILE A 17 -16.95 20.45 22.95
CA ILE A 17 -15.86 21.06 22.19
C ILE A 17 -14.68 20.09 22.07
N THR A 18 -14.24 19.45 23.16
CA THR A 18 -13.15 18.45 23.11
C THR A 18 -13.52 17.20 22.31
N ILE A 19 -14.76 16.72 22.38
CA ILE A 19 -15.22 15.57 21.56
C ILE A 19 -15.30 15.96 20.07
N THR A 20 -15.70 17.19 19.75
CA THR A 20 -15.77 17.67 18.36
C THR A 20 -14.38 17.87 17.76
N PHE A 21 -13.41 18.36 18.55
CA PHE A 21 -12.02 18.46 18.10
C PHE A 21 -11.29 17.11 18.06
N ALA A 22 -11.62 16.16 18.94
CA ALA A 22 -11.07 14.80 18.88
C ALA A 22 -11.54 14.01 17.64
N LYS A 23 -12.71 14.36 17.08
CA LYS A 23 -13.22 13.80 15.81
C LYS A 23 -12.74 14.52 14.55
N LEU A 24 -11.98 15.62 14.69
CA LEU A 24 -11.50 16.43 13.56
C LEU A 24 -10.01 16.26 13.25
N SER A 25 -9.30 15.34 13.92
CA SER A 25 -7.92 14.98 13.56
C SER A 25 -7.74 13.56 13.01
N GLU A 26 -8.83 12.83 12.74
CA GLU A 26 -8.76 11.69 11.83
C GLU A 26 -8.55 12.29 10.43
N ALA A 27 -7.33 12.18 9.91
CA ALA A 27 -7.07 12.46 8.51
C ALA A 27 -8.09 11.66 7.70
N ALA A 28 -9.04 12.34 7.06
CA ALA A 28 -9.96 11.68 6.16
C ALA A 28 -9.12 10.89 5.14
N CYS A 29 -9.32 9.58 5.06
CA CYS A 29 -8.66 8.74 4.07
C CYS A 29 -8.84 9.39 2.71
N LYS A 30 -7.71 9.67 2.03
CA LYS A 30 -7.73 10.38 0.75
C LYS A 30 -8.36 9.52 -0.37
N GLY A 31 -8.66 8.24 -0.10
CA GLY A 31 -9.43 7.35 -0.97
C GLY A 31 -8.68 6.88 -2.22
N PRO A 32 -9.38 6.28 -3.19
CA PRO A 32 -8.85 6.01 -4.53
C PRO A 32 -8.23 7.24 -5.19
N GLY A 33 -7.11 7.07 -5.88
CA GLY A 33 -6.45 8.18 -6.56
C GLY A 33 -5.01 7.91 -6.97
N THR A 34 -4.32 8.99 -7.29
CA THR A 34 -2.89 9.03 -7.63
C THR A 34 -2.13 9.71 -6.50
N TYR A 35 -1.09 9.06 -6.00
CA TYR A 35 -0.30 9.50 -4.86
C TYR A 35 1.19 9.45 -5.19
N ASP A 36 1.78 10.62 -5.31
CA ASP A 36 3.22 10.79 -5.39
C ASP A 36 3.80 10.85 -3.97
N HIS A 37 4.85 10.08 -3.73
CA HIS A 37 5.57 10.07 -2.47
C HIS A 37 7.02 9.62 -2.67
N TRP A 38 7.84 9.85 -1.65
CA TRP A 38 9.28 9.71 -1.70
C TRP A 38 9.75 8.64 -0.73
N ILE A 39 10.56 7.71 -1.25
CA ILE A 39 11.14 6.59 -0.50
C ILE A 39 12.66 6.66 -0.60
N PHE A 40 13.33 6.39 0.53
CA PHE A 40 14.78 6.46 0.64
C PHE A 40 15.47 5.18 0.18
N PHE A 41 16.67 5.35 -0.36
CA PHE A 41 17.58 4.30 -0.75
C PHE A 41 18.28 3.73 0.48
N THR A 42 17.78 2.62 1.03
CA THR A 42 18.38 2.03 2.24
C THR A 42 19.53 1.09 1.91
N THR A 43 20.60 1.20 2.70
CA THR A 43 21.70 0.23 2.79
C THR A 43 21.76 -0.29 4.23
N PRO A 44 22.22 -1.54 4.49
CA PRO A 44 22.92 -2.42 3.56
C PRO A 44 22.00 -3.35 2.75
N LEU A 45 22.50 -3.83 1.62
CA LEU A 45 21.98 -5.02 0.94
C LEU A 45 22.54 -6.26 1.66
N ILE A 46 21.83 -7.38 1.58
CA ILE A 46 22.17 -8.63 2.24
C ILE A 46 22.44 -9.68 1.17
N ALA A 47 23.70 -10.07 1.01
CA ALA A 47 24.10 -11.14 0.09
C ALA A 47 23.46 -12.50 0.48
N PRO A 48 23.45 -13.49 -0.43
CA PRO A 48 22.89 -14.81 -0.15
C PRO A 48 23.51 -15.51 1.07
N ASN A 49 24.79 -15.27 1.32
CA ASN A 49 25.54 -15.78 2.49
C ASN A 49 25.22 -15.03 3.80
N GLY A 50 24.37 -14.00 3.75
CA GLY A 50 23.98 -13.18 4.91
C GLY A 50 24.90 -11.99 5.21
N SER A 51 26.00 -11.79 4.47
CA SER A 51 26.87 -10.63 4.68
C SER A 51 26.26 -9.35 4.08
N ALA A 52 26.61 -8.20 4.66
CA ALA A 52 26.33 -6.92 4.03
C ALA A 52 27.06 -6.80 2.68
N THR A 53 26.41 -6.20 1.69
CA THR A 53 26.95 -5.94 0.36
C THR A 53 26.39 -4.64 -0.21
N ASP A 54 26.86 -4.26 -1.40
CA ASP A 54 26.39 -3.10 -2.16
C ASP A 54 25.79 -3.53 -3.51
N PHE A 55 25.23 -2.57 -4.25
CA PHE A 55 24.65 -2.84 -5.56
C PHE A 55 25.69 -3.28 -6.60
N ALA A 56 26.92 -2.79 -6.51
CA ALA A 56 27.99 -3.11 -7.46
C ALA A 56 28.46 -4.57 -7.31
N SER A 57 28.36 -5.13 -6.11
CA SER A 57 28.78 -6.47 -5.74
C SER A 57 27.60 -7.44 -5.58
N ALA A 58 26.37 -7.00 -5.88
CA ALA A 58 25.18 -7.81 -5.75
C ALA A 58 25.25 -9.04 -6.69
N LEU A 59 24.85 -10.20 -6.17
CA LEU A 59 24.72 -11.45 -6.92
C LEU A 59 23.26 -11.92 -6.88
N PRO A 60 22.79 -12.73 -7.83
CA PRO A 60 21.45 -13.30 -7.76
C PRO A 60 21.14 -13.88 -6.38
N GLY A 61 20.00 -13.51 -5.81
CA GLY A 61 19.61 -13.82 -4.43
C GLY A 61 20.03 -12.78 -3.38
N THR A 62 20.79 -11.74 -3.73
CA THR A 62 21.00 -10.58 -2.86
C THR A 62 19.65 -9.93 -2.54
N ARG A 63 19.44 -9.60 -1.28
CA ARG A 63 18.21 -9.01 -0.76
C ARG A 63 18.43 -7.55 -0.41
N TRP A 64 17.46 -6.72 -0.75
CA TRP A 64 17.43 -5.29 -0.43
C TRP A 64 16.15 -5.01 0.36
N PRO A 65 16.22 -5.03 1.70
CA PRO A 65 15.09 -4.71 2.55
C PRO A 65 14.96 -3.21 2.77
N TYR A 66 13.71 -2.75 2.83
CA TYR A 66 13.32 -1.43 3.28
C TYR A 66 12.25 -1.57 4.38
N SER A 67 12.38 -0.77 5.43
CA SER A 67 11.38 -0.68 6.50
C SER A 67 11.47 0.71 7.12
N GLY A 68 10.49 1.56 6.84
CA GLY A 68 10.56 2.95 7.27
C GLY A 68 9.39 3.81 6.81
N ASN A 69 9.42 5.07 7.22
CA ASN A 69 8.46 6.06 6.75
C ASN A 69 8.79 6.53 5.35
N PHE A 70 7.74 6.82 4.58
CA PHE A 70 7.85 7.53 3.30
C PHE A 70 7.17 8.89 3.40
N TYR A 71 7.52 9.79 2.49
CA TYR A 71 7.34 11.22 2.69
C TYR A 71 6.66 11.90 1.50
N ASP A 72 6.08 13.08 1.73
CA ASP A 72 5.49 13.91 0.67
C ASP A 72 6.52 14.73 -0.12
N ALA A 73 7.77 14.81 0.36
CA ALA A 73 8.90 15.48 -0.28
C ALA A 73 10.21 14.73 0.00
N PRO A 74 11.27 14.92 -0.81
CA PRO A 74 12.56 14.23 -0.66
C PRO A 74 13.44 14.81 0.47
N ASP A 75 13.00 15.81 1.21
CA ASP A 75 13.74 16.38 2.34
C ASP A 75 13.18 15.88 3.67
N ALA A 76 13.77 14.84 4.25
CA ALA A 76 13.31 14.25 5.52
C ALA A 76 13.28 15.24 6.71
N THR A 77 13.91 16.40 6.61
CA THR A 77 13.94 17.44 7.66
C THR A 77 12.67 18.29 7.65
N ALA A 78 12.08 18.50 6.47
CA ALA A 78 10.88 19.31 6.27
C ALA A 78 9.66 18.49 5.81
N ALA A 79 9.87 17.25 5.38
CA ALA A 79 8.84 16.42 4.81
C ALA A 79 7.95 15.78 5.89
N LYS A 80 6.68 15.66 5.55
CA LYS A 80 5.69 15.00 6.39
C LYS A 80 5.67 13.51 6.05
N ALA A 81 5.76 12.67 7.08
CA ALA A 81 5.52 11.25 6.91
C ALA A 81 4.08 11.02 6.43
N LEU A 82 3.93 10.28 5.34
CA LEU A 82 2.65 9.92 4.76
C LEU A 82 2.17 8.54 5.20
N GLY A 83 3.05 7.74 5.79
CA GLY A 83 2.78 6.39 6.26
C GLY A 83 4.06 5.61 6.50
N TYR A 84 3.93 4.30 6.64
CA TYR A 84 5.03 3.36 6.81
C TYR A 84 5.03 2.34 5.67
N ASP A 85 6.21 1.98 5.17
CA ASP A 85 6.39 1.00 4.10
C ASP A 85 7.39 -0.08 4.53
N THR A 86 7.14 -1.30 4.09
CA THR A 86 8.03 -2.44 4.25
C THR A 86 8.13 -3.21 2.95
N ASP A 87 9.33 -3.18 2.37
CA ASP A 87 9.63 -3.80 1.09
C ASP A 87 10.78 -4.79 1.20
N LEU A 88 10.71 -5.84 0.41
CA LEU A 88 11.82 -6.73 0.16
C LEU A 88 12.00 -6.92 -1.34
N CYS A 89 13.13 -6.44 -1.85
CA CYS A 89 13.57 -6.70 -3.20
C CYS A 89 14.63 -7.82 -3.21
N THR A 90 14.53 -8.75 -4.15
CA THR A 90 15.53 -9.82 -4.37
C THR A 90 16.09 -9.71 -5.78
N TYR A 91 17.42 -9.70 -5.88
CA TYR A 91 18.11 -9.63 -7.15
C TYR A 91 17.94 -10.93 -7.94
N LEU A 92 17.52 -10.83 -9.20
CA LEU A 92 17.19 -12.00 -10.02
C LEU A 92 18.34 -12.42 -10.94
N SER A 93 18.98 -11.46 -11.60
CA SER A 93 19.93 -11.76 -12.67
C SER A 93 21.03 -10.71 -12.73
N ALA A 94 22.27 -11.19 -12.89
CA ALA A 94 23.43 -10.35 -13.19
C ALA A 94 23.46 -9.87 -14.66
N ASP A 95 22.67 -10.51 -15.53
CA ASP A 95 22.58 -10.15 -16.94
C ASP A 95 21.65 -8.96 -17.15
N ALA A 96 21.97 -8.09 -18.11
CA ALA A 96 21.17 -6.91 -18.39
C ALA A 96 19.77 -7.28 -18.94
N PRO A 97 18.68 -6.67 -18.44
CA PRO A 97 18.64 -5.66 -17.37
C PRO A 97 18.82 -6.26 -15.97
N GLN A 98 19.50 -5.53 -15.08
CA GLN A 98 19.67 -5.91 -13.68
C GLN A 98 18.33 -5.80 -12.95
N MET A 99 17.55 -6.90 -12.97
CA MET A 99 16.19 -6.94 -12.43
C MET A 99 16.15 -7.40 -10.99
N TRP A 100 15.32 -6.73 -10.20
CA TRP A 100 14.97 -7.05 -8.83
C TRP A 100 13.48 -7.35 -8.77
N GLN A 101 13.10 -8.46 -8.14
CA GLN A 101 11.70 -8.73 -7.81
C GLN A 101 11.42 -8.17 -6.42
N CYS A 102 10.44 -7.29 -6.30
CA CYS A 102 10.07 -6.68 -5.04
C CYS A 102 8.66 -7.04 -4.63
N THR A 103 8.46 -7.21 -3.33
CA THR A 103 7.14 -7.30 -2.71
C THR A 103 7.14 -6.40 -1.49
N GLY A 104 6.04 -5.68 -1.32
CA GLY A 104 5.96 -4.57 -0.38
C GLY A 104 4.60 -4.40 0.25
N THR A 105 4.53 -3.63 1.33
CA THR A 105 3.26 -3.29 2.00
C THR A 105 3.33 -1.92 2.65
N TYR A 106 2.38 -1.06 2.26
CA TYR A 106 2.07 0.15 3.00
C TYR A 106 1.20 -0.16 4.21
N ILE A 107 1.52 0.49 5.33
CA ILE A 107 0.84 0.35 6.62
C ILE A 107 0.34 1.73 7.02
N ASP A 108 -0.95 1.85 7.35
CA ASP A 108 -1.60 3.06 7.88
C ASP A 108 -1.13 4.34 7.17
N SER A 109 -1.40 4.36 5.87
CA SER A 109 -0.73 5.21 4.89
C SER A 109 -1.72 6.10 4.13
N PHE A 110 -1.27 7.27 3.68
CA PHE A 110 -2.06 8.24 2.90
C PHE A 110 -3.30 8.78 3.65
N GLY A 111 -3.29 8.71 4.99
CA GLY A 111 -4.44 9.02 5.84
C GLY A 111 -5.49 7.89 5.89
N CYS A 112 -5.18 6.72 5.33
CA CYS A 112 -6.03 5.54 5.34
C CYS A 112 -5.47 4.50 6.34
N SER A 113 -6.36 3.71 6.93
CA SER A 113 -6.03 2.65 7.89
C SER A 113 -5.97 1.27 7.23
N GLY A 114 -5.09 0.40 7.71
CA GLY A 114 -4.90 -0.95 7.20
C GLY A 114 -3.66 -1.13 6.32
N TYR A 115 -3.66 -2.18 5.51
CA TYR A 115 -2.52 -2.59 4.70
C TYR A 115 -2.83 -2.50 3.21
N LEU A 116 -1.89 -2.04 2.39
CA LEU A 116 -1.94 -2.15 0.93
C LEU A 116 -0.69 -2.88 0.45
N THR A 117 -0.86 -4.06 -0.14
CA THR A 117 0.25 -4.92 -0.58
C THR A 117 0.47 -4.79 -2.08
N PHE A 118 1.73 -4.85 -2.50
CA PHE A 118 2.11 -4.80 -3.91
C PHE A 118 3.27 -5.75 -4.24
N SER A 119 3.42 -6.07 -5.52
CA SER A 119 4.55 -6.85 -6.02
C SER A 119 4.88 -6.48 -7.46
N GLY A 120 6.14 -6.58 -7.84
CA GLY A 120 6.58 -6.23 -9.18
C GLY A 120 8.08 -6.29 -9.36
N PHE A 121 8.55 -5.55 -10.34
CA PHE A 121 9.95 -5.56 -10.73
C PHE A 121 10.55 -4.16 -10.75
N PHE A 122 11.79 -4.09 -10.31
CA PHE A 122 12.61 -2.89 -10.34
C PHE A 122 13.87 -3.16 -11.16
N ASN A 123 14.14 -2.29 -12.13
CA ASN A 123 15.32 -2.33 -12.97
C ASN A 123 16.30 -1.26 -12.47
N ILE A 124 17.36 -1.69 -11.80
CA ILE A 124 18.36 -0.75 -11.25
C ILE A 124 19.12 -0.04 -12.37
N SER A 125 19.33 -0.67 -13.52
CA SER A 125 20.02 -0.06 -14.68
C SER A 125 19.20 1.06 -15.31
N ALA A 126 17.87 0.94 -15.30
CA ALA A 126 16.95 1.99 -15.76
C ALA A 126 16.45 2.89 -14.60
N ALA A 127 16.92 2.63 -13.37
CA ALA A 127 16.50 3.28 -12.14
C ALA A 127 14.97 3.48 -12.03
N SER A 128 14.21 2.45 -12.44
CA SER A 128 12.76 2.50 -12.52
C SER A 128 12.12 1.15 -12.20
N GLY A 129 10.90 1.18 -11.68
CA GLY A 129 10.14 0.01 -11.29
C GLY A 129 8.67 0.10 -11.63
N VAL A 130 8.03 -1.05 -11.80
CA VAL A 130 6.59 -1.18 -12.00
C VAL A 130 6.08 -2.31 -11.11
N PHE A 131 5.08 -2.00 -10.30
CA PHE A 131 4.47 -2.94 -9.36
C PHE A 131 2.96 -2.94 -9.50
N THR A 132 2.36 -4.08 -9.20
CA THR A 132 0.92 -4.29 -9.18
C THR A 132 0.45 -4.22 -7.73
N VAL A 133 -0.63 -3.49 -7.49
CA VAL A 133 -1.34 -3.53 -6.20
C VAL A 133 -2.11 -4.85 -6.15
N LEU A 134 -1.79 -5.67 -5.14
CA LEU A 134 -2.35 -7.00 -4.95
C LEU A 134 -3.65 -7.00 -4.16
N GLY A 135 -3.89 -5.94 -3.39
CA GLY A 135 -5.05 -5.80 -2.52
C GLY A 135 -4.70 -5.13 -1.21
N GLY A 136 -5.65 -5.13 -0.29
CA GLY A 136 -5.47 -4.52 1.02
C GLY A 136 -6.55 -4.86 2.03
N THR A 137 -6.36 -4.33 3.24
CA THR A 137 -7.28 -4.44 4.38
C THR A 137 -7.71 -3.05 4.86
N GLY A 138 -8.70 -2.98 5.75
CA GLY A 138 -9.21 -1.70 6.25
C GLY A 138 -9.77 -0.85 5.12
N ASP A 139 -9.28 0.37 5.01
CA ASP A 139 -9.70 1.32 3.96
C ASP A 139 -9.23 0.90 2.56
N PHE A 140 -8.30 -0.05 2.46
CA PHE A 140 -7.77 -0.58 1.19
C PHE A 140 -8.47 -1.87 0.72
N VAL A 141 -9.58 -2.29 1.34
CA VAL A 141 -10.33 -3.46 0.88
C VAL A 141 -10.82 -3.23 -0.56
N GLY A 142 -10.48 -4.17 -1.45
CA GLY A 142 -10.80 -4.08 -2.88
C GLY A 142 -9.85 -3.20 -3.68
N ALA A 143 -8.74 -2.72 -3.09
CA ALA A 143 -7.75 -1.94 -3.82
C ALA A 143 -7.14 -2.73 -4.99
N ALA A 144 -7.19 -2.14 -6.18
CA ALA A 144 -6.50 -2.64 -7.36
C ALA A 144 -5.86 -1.46 -8.11
N GLY A 145 -4.69 -1.68 -8.69
CA GLY A 145 -3.92 -0.58 -9.24
C GLY A 145 -2.48 -0.96 -9.55
N HIS A 146 -1.65 0.06 -9.71
CA HIS A 146 -0.23 -0.10 -9.98
C HIS A 146 0.58 1.00 -9.29
N ILE A 147 1.87 0.73 -9.18
CA ILE A 147 2.86 1.63 -8.62
C ILE A 147 3.99 1.76 -9.64
N THR A 148 4.52 2.97 -9.80
CA THR A 148 5.72 3.20 -10.60
C THR A 148 6.78 3.92 -9.78
N ASP A 149 8.03 3.47 -9.93
CA ASP A 149 9.20 4.13 -9.35
C ASP A 149 10.03 4.78 -10.43
N VAL A 150 10.53 5.97 -10.13
CA VAL A 150 11.54 6.68 -10.92
C VAL A 150 12.57 7.29 -9.97
N ALA A 151 13.85 6.99 -10.17
CA ALA A 151 14.92 7.71 -9.46
C ALA A 151 14.90 9.18 -9.87
N LYS A 152 14.93 10.06 -8.88
CA LYS A 152 14.89 11.51 -9.12
C LYS A 152 16.13 12.22 -8.60
N ASP A 153 16.56 11.92 -7.37
CA ASP A 153 17.68 12.62 -6.71
C ASP A 153 18.45 11.68 -5.76
N GLU A 154 19.64 12.11 -5.32
CA GLU A 154 20.62 11.45 -4.45
C GLU A 154 20.03 10.54 -3.33
N GLY A 155 19.69 9.30 -3.68
CA GLY A 155 19.18 8.31 -2.73
C GLY A 155 17.66 8.37 -2.50
N TRP A 156 16.89 9.00 -3.40
CA TRP A 156 15.44 9.05 -3.34
C TRP A 156 14.77 8.55 -4.63
N PHE A 157 13.72 7.77 -4.44
CA PHE A 157 12.77 7.43 -5.50
C PHE A 157 11.50 8.25 -5.34
N LEU A 158 11.02 8.79 -6.45
CA LEU A 158 9.63 9.19 -6.57
C LEU A 158 8.82 7.94 -6.91
N ARG A 159 7.93 7.56 -6.01
CA ARG A 159 6.99 6.48 -6.18
C ARG A 159 5.59 7.05 -6.37
N THR A 160 4.95 6.66 -7.46
CA THR A 160 3.58 7.05 -7.79
C THR A 160 2.67 5.84 -7.64
N LEU A 161 1.76 5.87 -6.67
CA LEU A 161 0.71 4.87 -6.47
C LEU A 161 -0.56 5.34 -7.17
N VAL A 162 -1.09 4.54 -8.08
CA VAL A 162 -2.42 4.72 -8.67
C VAL A 162 -3.29 3.55 -8.28
N TRP A 163 -4.34 3.79 -7.52
CA TRP A 163 -5.26 2.73 -7.11
C TRP A 163 -6.72 3.14 -7.16
N LYS A 164 -7.57 2.13 -7.32
CA LYS A 164 -9.02 2.23 -7.26
C LYS A 164 -9.59 1.18 -6.33
N GLN A 165 -10.76 1.46 -5.79
CA GLN A 165 -11.55 0.46 -5.10
C GLN A 165 -12.40 -0.30 -6.13
N VAL A 166 -12.23 -1.61 -6.18
CA VAL A 166 -13.09 -2.49 -6.96
C VAL A 166 -14.21 -2.94 -6.04
N ASP A 167 -15.43 -2.49 -6.31
CA ASP A 167 -16.60 -2.90 -5.55
C ASP A 167 -16.72 -4.44 -5.57
N SER A 168 -16.92 -5.02 -4.39
CA SER A 168 -17.11 -6.46 -4.20
C SER A 168 -18.34 -7.02 -4.93
N THR A 169 -19.25 -6.15 -5.39
CA THR A 169 -20.41 -6.51 -6.22
C THR A 169 -20.06 -6.79 -7.68
N ALA A 170 -18.90 -6.33 -8.20
CA ALA A 170 -18.49 -6.59 -9.58
C ALA A 170 -17.95 -8.02 -9.79
N VAL A 171 -17.48 -8.69 -8.74
CA VAL A 171 -16.91 -10.05 -8.80
C VAL A 171 -17.99 -11.14 -8.64
N ALA A 172 -19.15 -10.81 -8.05
CA ALA A 172 -20.27 -11.76 -7.89
C ALA A 172 -21.10 -11.96 -9.17
N THR A 173 -21.01 -11.06 -10.15
CA THR A 173 -21.84 -11.09 -11.36
C THR A 173 -21.23 -11.92 -12.50
N SER A 174 -19.92 -12.20 -12.47
CA SER A 174 -19.23 -12.98 -13.50
C SER A 174 -19.14 -14.48 -13.19
N THR A 175 -19.40 -14.90 -11.95
CA THR A 175 -19.40 -16.33 -11.53
C THR A 175 -20.80 -16.95 -11.42
N SER A 176 -21.88 -16.17 -11.44
CA SER A 176 -23.24 -16.71 -11.26
C SER A 176 -23.95 -17.14 -12.57
N THR A 177 -23.44 -16.75 -13.74
CA THR A 177 -24.06 -17.11 -15.04
C THR A 177 -23.56 -18.43 -15.63
N SER A 178 -22.43 -18.99 -15.18
CA SER A 178 -21.92 -20.28 -15.70
C SER A 178 -22.32 -21.50 -14.87
N VAL A 179 -22.65 -21.33 -13.59
CA VAL A 179 -23.03 -22.45 -12.70
C VAL A 179 -24.53 -22.76 -12.78
N ALA A 180 -25.36 -21.75 -13.07
CA ALA A 180 -26.82 -21.95 -13.18
C ALA A 180 -27.24 -22.78 -14.41
N THR A 181 -26.44 -22.84 -15.47
CA THR A 181 -26.77 -23.60 -16.69
C THR A 181 -26.39 -25.07 -16.60
N VAL A 182 -25.51 -25.46 -15.67
CA VAL A 182 -25.03 -26.86 -15.56
C VAL A 182 -25.92 -27.70 -14.63
N VAL A 183 -26.70 -27.07 -13.74
CA VAL A 183 -27.52 -27.80 -12.75
C VAL A 183 -28.93 -28.14 -13.24
N THR A 184 -29.39 -27.60 -14.38
CA THR A 184 -30.73 -27.91 -14.92
C THR A 184 -30.76 -29.05 -15.95
N LEU A 185 -29.61 -29.54 -16.45
CA LEU A 185 -29.55 -30.67 -17.38
C LEU A 185 -29.45 -32.06 -16.71
N SER A 186 -29.10 -32.14 -15.43
CA SER A 186 -29.05 -33.42 -14.70
C SER A 186 -30.39 -33.85 -14.08
N ALA A 187 -31.41 -32.97 -14.10
CA ALA A 187 -32.72 -33.25 -13.50
C ALA A 187 -33.80 -33.71 -14.51
N ILE A 188 -33.50 -33.79 -15.81
CA ILE A 188 -34.44 -34.24 -16.85
C ILE A 188 -34.17 -35.70 -17.29
N ALA A 189 -33.06 -36.31 -16.87
CA ALA A 189 -32.66 -37.66 -17.31
C ALA A 189 -33.16 -38.81 -16.41
N THR A 190 -34.20 -38.61 -15.59
CA THR A 190 -34.72 -39.66 -14.68
C THR A 190 -36.22 -39.97 -14.85
N TRP A 191 -36.83 -39.56 -15.97
CA TRP A 191 -38.22 -39.92 -16.32
C TRP A 191 -38.36 -40.61 -17.69
N LEU A 192 -37.32 -41.30 -18.15
CA LEU A 192 -37.35 -42.12 -19.36
C LEU A 192 -36.51 -43.40 -19.19
N ILE A 193 -36.87 -44.26 -18.23
CA ILE A 193 -36.83 -45.73 -18.32
C ILE A 193 -37.99 -46.28 -17.49
#